data_AF-A0AAE1CA54-F1
#
_entry.id   AF-A0AAE1CA54-F1
#
_cell.length_a   1.000
_cell.length_b   1.000
_cell.length_c   1.000
_cell.angle_alpha   90.00
_cell.angle_beta   90.00
_cell.angle_gamma   90.00
#
_symmetry.space_group_name_H-M   'P 1'
#
loop_
_entity.id
_entity.type
_entity.pdbx_description
1 polymer ?
#
loop_
_entity_poly.entity_id
_entity_poly.type
_entity_poly.pdbx_seq_one_letter_code
_entity_poly.pdbx_strand_id
1 'polypeptide(L)' 'MHLMYVPDSNGVGNGLRRYTLKKVLDGQVTKSAHPARFSPDDKWSRHRIVLRRRFGLLLTQSKLAEDAKAGQ' A
#
# COMPACT_ATOMS: atom_id res chain seq x y z
N MET A 1 17.82 -2.44 -2.91
CA MET A 1 16.83 -1.53 -3.55
C MET A 1 17.09 -0.10 -3.10
N HIS A 2 17.68 0.74 -3.96
CA HIS A 2 18.02 2.13 -3.63
C HIS A 2 16.94 3.13 -4.02
N LEU A 3 16.01 2.74 -4.90
CA LEU A 3 14.94 3.63 -5.33
C LEU A 3 13.88 3.77 -4.22
N MET A 4 13.66 5.02 -3.82
CA MET A 4 12.71 5.42 -2.80
C MET A 4 11.66 6.36 -3.40
N TYR A 5 10.55 6.59 -2.70
CA TYR A 5 9.54 7.56 -3.10
C TYR A 5 8.81 8.18 -1.89
N VAL A 6 8.20 9.33 -2.12
CA VAL A 6 7.15 9.89 -1.28
C VAL A 6 5.84 10.00 -2.09
N PRO A 7 4.67 9.71 -1.49
CA PRO A 7 3.40 10.02 -2.13
C PRO A 7 3.25 11.54 -2.23
N ASP A 8 2.86 12.05 -3.40
CA ASP A 8 2.69 13.49 -3.57
C ASP A 8 1.47 13.98 -2.77
N SER A 9 1.70 14.82 -1.76
CA SER A 9 0.65 15.35 -0.87
C SER A 9 -0.11 16.53 -1.48
N ASN A 10 0.41 17.11 -2.56
CA ASN A 10 -0.01 18.44 -3.00
C ASN A 10 -1.25 18.45 -3.92
N GLY A 11 -1.89 17.31 -4.21
CA GLY A 11 -3.18 17.29 -4.92
C GLY A 11 -3.20 17.84 -6.36
N VAL A 12 -2.06 18.34 -6.88
CA VAL A 12 -1.94 18.91 -8.24
C VAL A 12 -1.62 17.84 -9.29
N GLY A 13 -1.37 16.59 -8.89
CA GLY A 13 -1.14 15.46 -9.80
C GLY A 13 -2.05 14.27 -9.52
N ASN A 14 -2.20 13.39 -10.53
CA ASN A 14 -3.01 12.16 -10.56
C ASN A 14 -2.63 11.07 -9.52
N GLY A 15 -2.15 11.43 -8.32
CA GLY A 15 -1.64 10.48 -7.32
C GLY A 15 -0.25 9.91 -7.64
N LEU A 16 0.55 10.65 -8.40
CA LEU A 16 1.88 10.21 -8.86
C LEU A 16 2.91 10.18 -7.71
N ARG A 17 3.89 9.29 -7.82
CA ARG A 17 4.97 9.11 -6.82
C ARG A 17 6.17 9.97 -7.19
N ARG A 18 6.72 10.71 -6.22
CA ARG A 18 7.98 11.44 -6.40
C ARG A 18 9.16 10.55 -6.01
N TYR A 19 9.94 10.12 -7.00
CA TYR A 19 11.06 9.20 -6.78
C TYR A 19 12.33 9.92 -6.34
N THR A 20 13.13 9.26 -5.51
CA THR A 20 14.40 9.78 -5.00
C THR A 20 15.30 8.63 -4.54
N LEU A 21 16.59 8.91 -4.38
CA LEU A 21 17.54 7.99 -3.72
C LEU A 21 17.77 8.36 -2.24
N LYS A 22 17.26 9.51 -1.81
CA LYS A 22 17.41 10.00 -0.43
C LYS A 22 16.49 9.23 0.53
N LYS A 23 16.93 9.04 1.77
CA LYS A 23 16.14 8.38 2.84
C LYS A 23 15.14 9.32 3.52
N VAL A 24 15.40 10.62 3.43
CA VAL A 24 14.50 11.69 3.89
C VAL A 24 14.41 12.73 2.80
N LEU A 25 13.19 13.14 2.48
CA LEU A 25 12.89 14.21 1.51
C LEU A 25 11.86 15.13 2.17
N ASP A 26 12.15 16.43 2.23
CA ASP A 26 11.23 17.45 2.76
C ASP A 26 10.71 17.13 4.18
N GLY A 27 11.57 16.57 5.04
CA GLY A 27 11.21 16.15 6.41
C GLY A 27 10.41 14.85 6.50
N GLN A 28 10.00 14.24 5.38
CA GLN A 28 9.31 12.96 5.34
C GLN A 28 10.27 11.79 5.08
N VAL A 29 10.08 10.69 5.79
CA VAL A 29 10.82 9.44 5.56
C VAL A 29 10.33 8.79 4.27
N THR A 30 11.25 8.52 3.35
CA THR A 30 10.92 7.94 2.04
C THR A 30 10.67 6.44 2.14
N LYS A 31 9.77 5.92 1.29
CA LYS A 31 9.40 4.50 1.23
C LYS A 31 10.09 3.80 0.07
N SER A 32 10.35 2.50 0.16
CA SER A 32 10.93 1.77 -0.98
C SER A 32 9.94 1.77 -2.15
N ALA A 33 10.44 2.08 -3.35
CA ALA A 33 9.64 2.05 -4.56
C ALA A 33 9.28 0.62 -5.02
N HIS A 34 9.99 -0.38 -4.49
CA HIS A 34 9.82 -1.76 -4.90
C HIS A 34 8.89 -2.51 -3.94
N PRO A 35 8.03 -3.41 -4.45
CA PRO A 35 7.18 -4.23 -3.61
C PRO A 35 8.01 -5.19 -2.75
N ALA A 36 7.43 -5.65 -1.64
CA ALA A 36 8.00 -6.74 -0.86
C ALA A 36 8.10 -8.01 -1.73
N ARG A 37 9.19 -8.77 -1.55
CA ARG A 37 9.44 -10.01 -2.31
C ARG A 37 8.32 -11.01 -2.06
N PHE A 38 7.73 -11.52 -3.14
CA PHE A 38 6.79 -12.64 -3.07
C PHE A 38 7.54 -13.96 -2.84
N SER A 39 7.01 -14.80 -1.96
CA SER A 39 7.48 -16.17 -1.73
C SER A 39 6.27 -17.10 -1.69
N PRO A 40 6.24 -18.17 -2.50
CA PRO A 40 5.15 -19.14 -2.45
C PRO A 40 5.01 -19.82 -1.09
N ASP A 41 6.13 -19.99 -0.38
CA ASP A 41 6.26 -20.64 0.92
C ASP A 41 6.20 -19.67 2.11
N ASP A 42 5.58 -18.50 1.95
CA ASP A 42 5.49 -17.47 2.99
C ASP A 42 4.76 -17.97 4.26
N LYS A 43 5.57 -18.39 5.25
CA LYS A 43 5.14 -18.86 6.58
C LYS A 43 4.32 -17.81 7.36
N TRP A 44 4.44 -16.54 7.03
CA TRP A 44 3.76 -15.43 7.73
C TRP A 44 2.45 -14.99 7.06
N SER A 45 2.03 -15.66 5.99
CA SER A 45 0.77 -15.39 5.28
C SER A 45 -0.45 -15.38 6.21
N ARG A 46 -0.58 -16.38 7.09
CA ARG A 46 -1.69 -16.45 8.08
C ARG A 46 -1.74 -15.22 8.98
N HIS A 47 -0.61 -14.81 9.54
CA HIS A 47 -0.51 -13.65 10.44
C HIS A 47 -0.91 -12.36 9.74
N ARG A 48 -0.47 -12.19 8.49
CA ARG A 48 -0.82 -11.02 7.66
C ARG A 48 -2.33 -10.93 7.40
N ILE A 49 -2.98 -12.06 7.08
CA ILE A 49 -4.44 -12.11 6.86
C ILE A 49 -5.20 -11.79 8.15
N VAL A 50 -4.79 -12.36 9.29
CA VAL A 50 -5.41 -12.10 10.59
C VAL A 50 -5.30 -10.64 11.00
N LEU A 51 -4.13 -10.00 10.80
CA LEU A 51 -3.97 -8.56 11.03
C LEU A 51 -4.92 -7.74 10.14
N ARG A 52 -4.97 -8.02 8.83
CA ARG A 52 -5.89 -7.33 7.92
C ARG A 52 -7.35 -7.50 8.35
N ARG A 53 -7.76 -8.70 8.78
CA ARG A 53 -9.11 -8.99 9.28
C ARG A 53 -9.46 -8.19 10.53
N ARG A 54 -8.53 -8.09 11.49
CA ARG A 54 -8.75 -7.34 12.76
C ARG A 54 -9.03 -5.86 12.52
N PHE A 55 -8.40 -5.27 11.52
CA PHE A 55 -8.57 -3.86 11.17
C PHE A 55 -9.62 -3.61 10.08
N GLY A 56 -10.38 -4.63 9.65
CA GLY A 56 -11.39 -4.46 8.60
C GLY A 56 -10.82 -4.13 7.22
N LEU A 57 -9.53 -4.41 6.98
CA LEU A 57 -8.80 -4.04 5.75
C LEU A 57 -8.86 -5.11 4.66
N LEU A 58 -9.66 -6.17 4.86
CA LEU A 58 -9.90 -7.14 3.81
C LEU A 58 -10.83 -6.54 2.76
N LEU A 59 -10.55 -6.79 1.48
CA LEU A 59 -11.38 -6.30 0.38
C LEU A 59 -12.84 -6.79 0.48
N THR A 60 -13.04 -7.99 1.05
CA THR A 60 -14.36 -8.56 1.32
C THR A 60 -15.11 -7.90 2.48
N GLN A 61 -14.44 -7.03 3.26
CA GLN A 61 -15.01 -6.32 4.41
C GLN A 61 -15.22 -4.82 4.13
N SER A 62 -14.59 -4.26 3.10
CA SER A 62 -14.76 -2.86 2.72
C SER A 62 -16.10 -2.62 2.03
N LYS A 63 -16.82 -1.55 2.41
CA LYS A 63 -18.12 -1.13 1.83
C LYS A 63 -18.16 -1.06 0.30
N LEU A 64 -17.00 -0.78 -0.34
CA LEU A 64 -16.82 -0.82 -1.79
C LEU A 64 -17.25 -2.16 -2.44
N ALA A 65 -17.21 -3.27 -1.69
CA ALA A 65 -17.66 -4.58 -2.19
C ALA A 65 -19.19 -4.75 -2.14
N GLU A 66 -19.91 -3.96 -1.32
CA GLU A 66 -21.38 -3.98 -1.28
C GLU A 66 -21.96 -3.14 -2.43
N ASP A 67 -21.36 -2.00 -2.73
CA ASP A 67 -21.78 -1.14 -3.85
C ASP A 67 -21.63 -1.84 -5.21
N ALA A 68 -20.64 -2.72 -5.36
CA ALA A 68 -20.44 -3.54 -6.56
C ALA A 68 -21.48 -4.67 -6.72
N LYS A 69 -22.20 -5.05 -5.65
CA LYS A 69 -23.27 -6.05 -5.69
C LYS A 69 -24.67 -5.46 -5.83
N ALA A 70 -24.86 -4.18 -5.47
CA ALA A 70 -26.15 -3.48 -5.59
C ALA A 70 -26.44 -2.98 -7.02
N GLY A 71 -25.47 -3.07 -7.94
CA GLY A 71 -25.58 -2.64 -9.34
C GLY A 71 -25.76 -3.78 -10.37
N GLN A 72 -26.16 -4.98 -9.95
CA GLN A 72 -26.56 -6.08 -10.85
C GLN A 72 -28.02 -6.45 -10.62
#